data_AF-A0A821XDJ4-F1
#
_entry.id   AF-A0A821XDJ4-F1
#
_cell.length_a   1.000
_cell.length_b   1.000
_cell.length_c   1.000
_cell.angle_alpha   90.00
_cell.angle_beta   90.00
_cell.angle_gamma   90.00
#
_symmetry.space_group_name_H-M   'P 1'
#
loop_
_entity.id
_entity.type
_entity.pdbx_description
1 polymer ?
#
loop_
_entity_poly.entity_id
_entity_poly.type
_entity_poly.pdbx_seq_one_letter_code
_entity_poly.pdbx_strand_id
1 'polypeptide(L)'
;MLDKLKVRCQLCNERNINRGIFDEHVKTSCSEYQIDCPGKNIGCQWFGSRNEHDEHTKTCLFEKLRPVVDTLYKIIENQSLDIEKLKKQIEQQAAELGQQKTQVDQQNAQFEQQTTEIGQLNTQVDQQKAQLERQAAELGQHKTEIELQKAQIEQLEAQLQQQQIQISDIQSENQTQKNETASIRKQITTFDEEMNKLRSAIHQLSK
;
A
#
# COMPACT_ATOMS: atom_id res chain seq x y z
N MET A 1 95.57 -1.14 -18.58
CA MET A 1 96.55 -2.18 -18.15
C MET A 1 96.62 -2.37 -16.63
N LEU A 2 96.06 -1.45 -15.81
CA LEU A 2 96.14 -1.52 -14.35
C LEU A 2 95.28 -2.64 -13.72
N ASP A 3 94.26 -3.14 -14.40
CA ASP A 3 93.32 -4.13 -13.83
C ASP A 3 93.91 -5.54 -13.70
N LYS A 4 94.94 -5.85 -14.50
CA LYS A 4 95.69 -7.12 -14.43
C LYS A 4 96.77 -7.10 -13.33
N LEU A 5 96.98 -5.96 -12.67
CA LEU A 5 97.97 -5.85 -11.59
C LEU A 5 97.53 -6.72 -10.41
N LYS A 6 98.50 -7.49 -9.91
CA LYS A 6 98.32 -8.37 -8.75
C LYS A 6 98.54 -7.58 -7.46
N VAL A 7 97.50 -7.48 -6.64
CA VAL A 7 97.53 -6.80 -5.34
C VAL A 7 97.34 -7.80 -4.20
N ARG A 8 97.71 -7.39 -2.98
CA ARG A 8 97.48 -8.14 -1.74
C ARG A 8 96.30 -7.50 -0.99
N CYS A 9 95.39 -8.33 -0.50
CA CYS A 9 94.36 -7.88 0.44
C CYS A 9 94.99 -7.56 1.80
N GLN A 10 94.77 -6.35 2.30
CA GLN A 10 95.30 -5.93 3.61
C GLN A 10 94.48 -6.50 4.78
N LEU A 11 93.28 -7.02 4.49
CA LEU A 11 92.42 -7.64 5.50
C LEU A 11 92.81 -9.11 5.71
N CYS A 12 92.74 -9.93 4.66
CA CYS A 12 93.03 -11.38 4.75
C CYS A 12 94.44 -11.81 4.32
N ASN A 13 95.30 -10.88 3.92
CA ASN A 13 96.65 -11.15 3.40
C ASN A 13 96.73 -12.03 2.13
N GLU A 14 95.60 -12.38 1.51
CA GLU A 14 95.57 -13.10 0.24
C GLU A 14 96.31 -12.31 -0.84
N ARG A 15 97.19 -13.01 -1.57
CA ARG A 15 98.04 -12.44 -2.61
C ARG A 15 97.52 -12.84 -3.98
N ASN A 16 97.90 -12.10 -5.01
CA ASN A 16 97.57 -12.38 -6.41
C ASN A 16 96.13 -12.07 -6.83
N ILE A 17 95.45 -11.16 -6.13
CA ILE A 17 94.13 -10.64 -6.51
C ILE A 17 94.31 -9.63 -7.65
N ASN A 18 93.50 -9.72 -8.70
CA ASN A 18 93.52 -8.70 -9.75
C ASN A 18 92.95 -7.39 -9.21
N ARG A 19 93.64 -6.27 -9.42
CA ARG A 19 93.21 -4.94 -8.95
C ARG A 19 91.78 -4.59 -9.41
N GLY A 20 91.38 -5.03 -10.61
CA GLY A 20 90.03 -4.81 -11.15
C GLY A 20 88.90 -5.53 -10.41
N ILE A 21 89.18 -6.61 -9.67
CA ILE A 21 88.17 -7.36 -8.88
C ILE A 21 88.39 -7.22 -7.37
N PHE A 22 89.26 -6.30 -6.95
CA PHE A 22 89.64 -6.17 -5.55
C PHE A 22 88.44 -5.80 -4.66
N ASP A 23 87.60 -4.87 -5.10
CA ASP A 23 86.42 -4.45 -4.35
C ASP A 23 85.37 -5.55 -4.26
N GLU A 24 85.23 -6.36 -5.32
CA GLU A 24 84.38 -7.55 -5.32
C GLU A 24 84.91 -8.59 -4.34
N HIS A 25 86.22 -8.87 -4.37
CA HIS A 25 86.87 -9.75 -3.39
C HIS A 25 86.56 -9.31 -1.95
N VAL A 26 86.76 -8.03 -1.61
CA VAL A 26 86.48 -7.51 -0.26
C VAL A 26 85.01 -7.75 0.13
N LYS A 27 84.07 -7.43 -0.77
CA LYS A 27 82.63 -7.51 -0.48
C LYS A 27 82.06 -8.92 -0.44
N THR A 28 82.58 -9.85 -1.24
CA THR A 28 81.93 -11.16 -1.45
C THR A 28 82.75 -12.33 -0.91
N SER A 29 84.07 -12.22 -0.88
CA SER A 29 84.98 -13.38 -0.78
C SER A 29 86.05 -13.27 0.30
N CYS A 30 86.37 -12.06 0.78
CA CYS A 30 87.40 -11.83 1.79
C CYS A 30 86.99 -12.40 3.15
N SER A 31 87.86 -13.24 3.74
CA SER A 31 87.62 -13.94 5.01
C SER A 31 87.56 -13.02 6.23
N GLU A 32 88.36 -11.95 6.23
CA GLU A 32 88.45 -11.00 7.35
C GLU A 32 87.49 -9.81 7.20
N TYR A 33 86.75 -9.75 6.10
CA TYR A 33 85.76 -8.69 5.92
C TYR A 33 84.66 -8.84 6.96
N GLN A 34 84.39 -7.76 7.69
CA GLN A 34 83.38 -7.77 8.73
C GLN A 34 81.98 -7.69 8.13
N ILE A 35 81.11 -8.61 8.54
CA ILE A 35 79.72 -8.71 8.09
C ILE A 35 78.78 -8.80 9.29
N ASP A 36 77.56 -8.37 9.06
CA ASP A 36 76.48 -8.52 10.02
C ASP A 36 75.89 -9.94 9.96
N CYS A 37 75.41 -10.43 11.09
CA CYS A 37 74.57 -11.62 11.12
C CYS A 37 73.26 -11.36 10.33
N PRO A 38 72.74 -12.33 9.55
CA PRO A 38 71.49 -12.14 8.82
C PRO A 38 70.26 -11.97 9.73
N GLY A 39 70.37 -12.33 11.02
CA GLY A 39 69.38 -12.05 12.08
C GLY A 39 69.43 -10.61 12.62
N LYS A 40 70.26 -9.71 12.08
CA LYS A 40 70.34 -8.31 12.51
C LYS A 40 69.01 -7.56 12.36
N ASN A 41 68.23 -7.90 11.34
CA ASN A 41 66.89 -7.34 11.10
C ASN A 41 65.85 -7.67 12.20
N ILE A 42 66.15 -8.65 13.05
CA ILE A 42 65.30 -9.05 14.18
C ILE A 42 66.04 -8.97 15.53
N GLY A 43 67.21 -8.31 15.56
CA GLY A 43 67.89 -7.92 16.79
C GLY A 43 69.24 -8.57 17.06
N CYS A 44 69.79 -9.40 16.16
CA CYS A 44 71.17 -9.89 16.34
C CYS A 44 72.17 -8.73 16.28
N GLN A 45 73.02 -8.61 17.30
CA GLN A 45 74.06 -7.58 17.36
C GLN A 45 75.43 -8.07 16.88
N TRP A 46 75.55 -9.34 16.48
CA TRP A 46 76.83 -9.90 16.04
C TRP A 46 77.30 -9.23 14.74
N PHE A 47 78.54 -8.75 14.79
CA PHE A 47 79.27 -8.15 13.69
C PHE A 47 80.72 -8.64 13.81
N GLY A 48 81.16 -9.42 12.84
CA GLY A 48 82.43 -10.15 12.91
C GLY A 48 82.94 -10.52 11.53
N SER A 49 84.14 -11.09 11.46
CA SER A 49 84.76 -11.50 10.21
C SER A 49 83.99 -12.63 9.53
N ARG A 50 84.01 -12.66 8.20
CA ARG A 50 83.30 -13.67 7.39
C ARG A 50 83.72 -15.11 7.72
N ASN A 51 84.96 -15.35 8.11
CA ASN A 51 85.43 -16.67 8.53
C ASN A 51 84.78 -17.19 9.83
N GLU A 52 84.34 -16.30 10.73
CA GLU A 52 83.68 -16.64 12.01
C GLU A 52 82.15 -16.69 11.87
N HIS A 53 81.60 -16.12 10.79
CA HIS A 53 80.17 -16.00 10.54
C HIS A 53 79.43 -17.35 10.55
N ASP A 54 80.00 -18.38 9.93
CA ASP A 54 79.35 -19.70 9.86
C ASP A 54 79.28 -20.39 11.22
N GLU A 55 80.25 -20.14 12.10
CA GLU A 55 80.22 -20.70 13.45
C GLU A 55 79.26 -19.94 14.35
N HIS A 56 79.21 -18.61 14.21
CA HIS A 56 78.20 -17.79 14.86
C HIS A 56 76.77 -18.19 14.44
N THR A 57 76.49 -18.30 13.14
CA THR A 57 75.12 -18.57 12.64
C THR A 57 74.56 -19.91 13.13
N LYS A 58 75.39 -20.95 13.33
CA LYS A 58 74.97 -22.23 13.93
C LYS A 58 74.41 -22.09 15.35
N THR A 59 74.92 -21.14 16.13
CA THR A 59 74.51 -20.91 17.53
C THR A 59 73.60 -19.70 17.70
N CYS A 60 73.50 -18.83 16.68
CA CYS A 60 72.69 -17.63 16.71
C CYS A 60 71.20 -17.96 16.81
N LEU A 61 70.60 -17.59 17.95
CA LEU A 61 69.16 -17.75 18.18
C LEU A 61 68.33 -16.89 17.24
N PHE A 62 68.80 -15.68 16.92
CA PHE A 62 68.10 -14.77 16.01
C PHE A 62 68.02 -15.36 14.58
N GLU A 63 69.11 -15.94 14.06
CA GLU A 63 69.05 -16.58 12.73
C GLU A 63 68.06 -17.75 12.71
N LYS A 64 68.01 -18.54 13.79
CA LYS A 64 67.03 -19.64 13.94
C LYS A 64 65.59 -19.14 14.06
N LEU A 65 65.37 -17.95 14.62
CA LEU A 65 64.04 -17.35 14.79
C LEU A 65 63.54 -16.61 13.54
N ARG A 66 64.43 -16.23 12.61
CA ARG A 66 64.06 -15.43 11.43
C ARG A 66 62.92 -16.02 10.60
N PRO A 67 62.90 -17.33 10.27
CA PRO A 67 61.80 -17.90 9.49
C PRO A 67 60.44 -17.80 10.20
N VAL A 68 60.44 -17.88 11.54
CA VAL A 68 59.22 -17.72 12.35
C VAL A 68 58.74 -16.27 12.27
N VAL A 69 59.65 -15.30 12.43
CA VAL A 69 59.32 -13.86 12.34
C VAL A 69 58.81 -13.50 10.95
N ASP A 70 59.44 -13.98 9.88
CA ASP A 70 58.98 -13.77 8.50
C ASP A 70 57.58 -14.35 8.27
N THR A 71 57.30 -15.51 8.87
CA THR A 71 55.97 -16.13 8.81
C THR A 71 54.93 -15.30 9.57
N LEU A 72 55.27 -14.79 10.76
CA LEU A 72 54.38 -13.93 11.54
C LEU A 72 54.06 -12.62 10.81
N TYR A 73 55.03 -11.99 10.15
CA TYR A 73 54.78 -10.79 9.34
C TYR A 73 53.77 -11.06 8.23
N LYS A 74 53.90 -12.18 7.51
CA LYS A 74 52.94 -12.59 6.46
C LYS A 74 51.55 -12.87 7.04
N ILE A 75 51.46 -13.49 8.21
CA ILE A 75 50.17 -13.72 8.88
C ILE A 75 49.51 -12.39 9.24
N ILE A 76 50.27 -11.45 9.82
CA ILE A 76 49.76 -10.12 10.19
C ILE A 76 49.29 -9.34 8.96
N GLU A 77 50.04 -9.38 7.87
CA GLU A 77 49.67 -8.74 6.60
C GLU A 77 48.36 -9.34 6.05
N ASN A 78 48.25 -10.67 5.99
CA ASN A 78 47.04 -11.35 5.55
C ASN A 78 45.84 -11.05 6.45
N GLN A 79 46.02 -11.09 7.78
CA GLN A 79 44.97 -10.74 8.74
C GLN A 79 44.51 -9.29 8.59
N SER A 80 45.43 -8.37 8.27
CA SER A 80 45.08 -6.96 8.03
C SER A 80 44.22 -6.81 6.79
N LEU A 81 44.55 -7.53 5.71
CA LEU A 81 43.74 -7.58 4.48
C LEU A 81 42.36 -8.19 4.72
N ASP A 82 42.29 -9.28 5.51
CA ASP A 82 41.02 -9.92 5.86
C ASP A 82 40.13 -8.98 6.70
N ILE A 83 40.72 -8.24 7.65
CA ILE A 83 40.00 -7.22 8.45
C ILE A 83 39.44 -6.13 7.54
N GLU A 84 40.22 -5.61 6.59
CA GLU A 84 39.72 -4.60 5.65
C GLU A 84 38.58 -5.11 4.77
N LYS A 85 38.68 -6.37 4.32
CA LYS A 85 37.62 -7.00 3.54
C LYS A 85 36.34 -7.17 4.37
N LEU A 86 36.45 -7.64 5.61
CA LEU A 86 35.31 -7.79 6.51
C LEU A 86 34.66 -6.44 6.84
N LYS A 87 35.46 -5.38 7.04
CA LYS A 87 34.93 -4.02 7.25
C LYS A 87 34.07 -3.57 6.07
N LYS A 88 34.57 -3.72 4.83
CA LYS A 88 33.81 -3.37 3.62
C LYS A 88 32.52 -4.18 3.50
N GLN A 89 32.55 -5.47 3.84
CA GLN A 89 31.35 -6.31 3.84
C GLN A 89 30.31 -5.85 4.88
N ILE A 90 30.75 -5.50 6.09
CA ILE A 90 29.88 -4.97 7.14
C ILE A 90 29.26 -3.64 6.72
N GLU A 91 30.04 -2.73 6.14
CA GLU A 91 29.55 -1.43 5.64
C GLU A 91 28.49 -1.62 4.55
N GLN A 92 28.72 -2.55 3.61
CA GLN A 92 27.76 -2.87 2.57
C GLN A 92 26.46 -3.45 3.15
N GLN A 93 26.56 -4.41 4.07
CA GLN A 93 25.39 -5.01 4.72
C GLN A 93 24.61 -3.98 5.55
N ALA A 94 25.29 -3.05 6.23
CA ALA A 94 24.64 -1.98 6.97
C ALA A 94 23.87 -1.04 6.03
N ALA A 95 24.42 -0.72 4.86
CA ALA A 95 23.73 0.08 3.85
C ALA A 95 22.49 -0.64 3.29
N GLU A 96 22.61 -1.93 2.97
CA GLU A 96 21.51 -2.77 2.50
C GLU A 96 20.38 -2.86 3.56
N LEU A 97 20.72 -3.06 4.83
CA LEU A 97 19.75 -3.05 5.94
C LEU A 97 19.05 -1.68 6.08
N GLY A 98 19.79 -0.58 5.90
CA GLY A 98 19.21 0.77 5.90
C GLY A 98 18.20 0.99 4.78
N GLN A 99 18.49 0.48 3.58
CA GLN A 99 17.57 0.52 2.44
C GLN A 99 16.33 -0.34 2.69
N GLN A 100 16.50 -1.57 3.16
CA GLN A 100 15.38 -2.46 3.50
C GLN A 100 14.48 -1.86 4.57
N LYS A 101 15.05 -1.24 5.62
CA LYS A 101 14.27 -0.55 6.64
C LYS A 101 13.43 0.58 6.06
N THR A 102 14.02 1.41 5.19
CA THR A 102 13.31 2.49 4.51
C THR A 102 12.16 1.97 3.65
N GLN A 103 12.38 0.85 2.94
CA GLN A 103 11.34 0.21 2.13
C GLN A 103 10.18 -0.32 2.99
N VAL A 104 10.49 -0.94 4.14
CA VAL A 104 9.47 -1.41 5.09
C VAL A 104 8.66 -0.24 5.65
N ASP A 105 9.32 0.86 6.02
CA ASP A 105 8.64 2.06 6.52
C ASP A 105 7.69 2.66 5.47
N GLN A 106 8.10 2.70 4.19
CA GLN A 106 7.25 3.13 3.08
C GLN A 106 6.04 2.21 2.86
N GLN A 107 6.25 0.90 2.91
CA GLN A 107 5.16 -0.07 2.77
C GLN A 107 4.15 0.05 3.93
N ASN A 108 4.62 0.24 5.16
CA ASN A 108 3.74 0.45 6.31
C ASN A 108 2.89 1.72 6.15
N ALA A 109 3.50 2.84 5.73
CA ALA A 109 2.75 4.07 5.47
C ALA A 109 1.68 3.89 4.37
N GLN A 110 1.98 3.13 3.32
CA GLN A 110 1.01 2.80 2.28
C GLN A 110 -0.14 1.94 2.81
N PHE A 111 0.15 0.94 3.66
CA PHE A 111 -0.88 0.11 4.29
C PHE A 111 -1.80 0.93 5.22
N GLU A 112 -1.25 1.87 5.99
CA GLU A 112 -2.05 2.76 6.84
C GLU A 112 -2.98 3.65 6.01
N GLN A 113 -2.50 4.18 4.88
CA GLN A 113 -3.32 4.96 3.95
C GLN A 113 -4.47 4.12 3.38
N GLN A 114 -4.17 2.90 2.89
CA GLN A 114 -5.19 1.99 2.36
C GLN A 114 -6.22 1.59 3.41
N THR A 115 -5.78 1.36 4.65
CA THR A 115 -6.68 1.03 5.77
C THR A 115 -7.65 2.18 6.05
N THR A 116 -7.15 3.42 5.99
CA THR A 116 -7.97 4.62 6.16
C THR A 116 -9.01 4.77 5.03
N GLU A 117 -8.60 4.55 3.78
CA GLU A 117 -9.48 4.60 2.61
C GLU A 117 -10.60 3.55 2.69
N ILE A 118 -10.27 2.31 3.07
CA ILE A 118 -11.25 1.25 3.30
C ILE A 118 -12.27 1.67 4.39
N GLY A 119 -11.80 2.26 5.49
CA GLY A 119 -12.67 2.78 6.54
C GLY A 119 -13.65 3.85 6.04
N GLN A 120 -13.19 4.76 5.18
CA GLN A 120 -14.04 5.78 4.57
C GLN A 120 -15.07 5.17 3.61
N LEU A 121 -14.67 4.22 2.77
CA LEU A 121 -15.58 3.53 1.85
C LEU A 121 -16.66 2.75 2.59
N ASN A 122 -16.30 2.04 3.67
CA ASN A 122 -17.28 1.34 4.51
C ASN A 122 -18.32 2.32 5.09
N THR A 123 -17.86 3.47 5.58
CA THR A 123 -18.76 4.51 6.10
C THR A 123 -19.72 5.03 5.02
N GLN A 124 -19.23 5.22 3.78
CA GLN A 124 -20.08 5.64 2.65
C GLN A 124 -21.12 4.57 2.28
N VAL A 125 -20.73 3.29 2.27
CA VAL A 125 -21.64 2.17 2.02
C VAL A 125 -22.75 2.12 3.07
N ASP A 126 -22.41 2.27 4.35
CA ASP A 126 -23.41 2.29 5.44
C ASP A 126 -24.39 3.45 5.29
N GLN A 127 -23.90 4.65 4.91
CA GLN A 127 -24.75 5.81 4.65
C GLN A 127 -25.71 5.58 3.48
N GLN A 128 -25.22 5.00 2.36
CA GLN A 128 -26.04 4.67 1.21
C GLN A 128 -27.11 3.62 1.54
N LYS A 129 -26.75 2.60 2.33
CA LYS A 129 -27.69 1.59 2.80
C LYS A 129 -28.81 2.22 3.64
N ALA A 130 -28.47 3.08 4.60
CA ALA A 130 -29.46 3.78 5.41
C ALA A 130 -30.34 4.74 4.58
N GLN A 131 -29.82 5.32 3.50
CA GLN A 131 -30.62 6.11 2.56
C GLN A 131 -31.61 5.24 1.79
N LEU A 132 -31.18 4.09 1.28
CA LEU A 132 -32.06 3.15 0.57
C LEU A 132 -33.18 2.61 1.47
N GLU A 133 -32.87 2.29 2.72
CA GLU A 133 -33.88 1.85 3.71
C GLU A 133 -34.95 2.93 3.96
N ARG A 134 -34.54 4.20 4.06
CA ARG A 134 -35.48 5.33 4.18
C ARG A 134 -36.36 5.48 2.94
N GLN A 135 -35.78 5.45 1.75
CA GLN A 135 -36.53 5.54 0.50
C GLN A 135 -37.52 4.37 0.33
N ALA A 136 -37.12 3.15 0.72
CA ALA A 136 -38.01 2.00 0.69
C ALA A 136 -39.20 2.17 1.65
N ALA A 137 -38.98 2.74 2.83
CA ALA A 137 -40.06 3.04 3.78
C ALA A 137 -41.01 4.12 3.24
N GLU A 138 -40.49 5.19 2.65
CA GLU A 138 -41.29 6.26 2.01
C GLU A 138 -42.14 5.71 0.86
N LEU A 139 -41.57 4.87 0.00
CA LEU A 139 -42.32 4.19 -1.07
C LEU A 139 -43.43 3.29 -0.51
N GLY A 140 -43.17 2.61 0.60
CA GLY A 140 -44.19 1.84 1.32
C GLY A 140 -45.35 2.70 1.78
N GLN A 141 -45.07 3.86 2.37
CA GLN A 141 -46.09 4.82 2.83
C GLN A 141 -46.93 5.36 1.66
N HIS A 142 -46.29 5.78 0.56
CA HIS A 142 -47.01 6.25 -0.63
C HIS A 142 -47.88 5.17 -1.24
N LYS A 143 -47.44 3.90 -1.24
CA LYS A 143 -48.27 2.79 -1.72
C LYS A 143 -49.55 2.65 -0.89
N THR A 144 -49.42 2.67 0.44
CA THR A 144 -50.58 2.62 1.34
C THR A 144 -51.52 3.82 1.14
N GLU A 145 -50.97 5.01 0.93
CA GLU A 145 -51.77 6.21 0.66
C GLU A 145 -52.56 6.10 -0.66
N ILE A 146 -51.92 5.58 -1.71
CA ILE A 146 -52.59 5.30 -3.00
C ILE A 146 -53.71 4.27 -2.84
N GLU A 147 -53.49 3.20 -2.08
CA GLU A 147 -54.52 2.19 -1.80
C GLU A 147 -55.71 2.79 -1.05
N LEU A 148 -55.47 3.67 -0.07
CA LEU A 148 -56.52 4.37 0.65
C LEU A 148 -57.32 5.31 -0.27
N GLN A 149 -56.63 6.07 -1.12
CA GLN A 149 -57.28 6.97 -2.08
C GLN A 149 -58.13 6.20 -3.09
N LYS A 150 -57.66 5.05 -3.58
CA LYS A 150 -58.46 4.17 -4.45
C LYS A 150 -59.74 3.70 -3.78
N ALA A 151 -59.66 3.23 -2.54
CA ALA A 151 -60.84 2.80 -1.78
C ALA A 151 -61.84 3.96 -1.57
N GLN A 152 -61.35 5.17 -1.32
CA GLN A 152 -62.20 6.37 -1.22
C GLN A 152 -62.89 6.70 -2.54
N ILE A 153 -62.19 6.59 -3.68
CA ILE A 153 -62.77 6.79 -5.01
C ILE A 153 -63.87 5.76 -5.27
N GLU A 154 -63.62 4.48 -5.02
CA GLU A 154 -64.63 3.41 -5.19
C GLU A 154 -65.88 3.67 -4.33
N GLN A 155 -65.70 4.14 -3.09
CA GLN A 155 -66.82 4.51 -2.23
C GLN A 155 -67.63 5.69 -2.79
N LEU A 156 -66.95 6.73 -3.29
CA LEU A 156 -67.61 7.90 -3.89
C LEU A 156 -68.35 7.52 -5.19
N GLU A 157 -67.78 6.65 -6.01
CA GLU A 157 -68.42 6.12 -7.21
C GLU A 157 -69.71 5.36 -6.87
N ALA A 158 -69.68 4.51 -5.85
CA ALA A 158 -70.87 3.80 -5.38
C ALA A 158 -71.96 4.76 -4.86
N GLN A 159 -71.56 5.80 -4.12
CA GLN A 159 -72.50 6.85 -3.67
C GLN A 159 -73.12 7.61 -4.83
N LEU A 160 -72.32 7.97 -5.84
CA LEU A 160 -72.81 8.64 -7.06
C LEU A 160 -73.82 7.76 -7.81
N GLN A 161 -73.54 6.46 -7.94
CA GLN A 161 -74.49 5.52 -8.56
C GLN A 161 -75.80 5.44 -7.78
N GLN A 162 -75.74 5.39 -6.45
CA GLN A 162 -76.94 5.38 -5.61
C GLN A 162 -77.76 6.66 -5.78
N GLN A 163 -77.11 7.83 -5.79
CA GLN A 163 -77.78 9.11 -6.04
C GLN A 163 -78.41 9.16 -7.44
N GLN A 164 -77.74 8.61 -8.45
CA GLN A 164 -78.28 8.57 -9.81
C GLN A 164 -79.57 7.71 -9.89
N ILE A 165 -79.60 6.58 -9.19
CA ILE A 165 -80.81 5.73 -9.09
C ILE A 165 -81.92 6.51 -8.39
N GLN A 166 -81.65 7.14 -7.25
CA GLN A 166 -82.63 7.96 -6.52
C GLN A 166 -83.21 9.09 -7.37
N ILE A 167 -82.37 9.78 -8.14
CA ILE A 167 -82.82 10.82 -9.08
C ILE A 167 -83.76 10.23 -10.14
N SER A 168 -83.41 9.07 -10.71
CA SER A 168 -84.26 8.39 -11.70
C SER A 168 -85.62 7.98 -11.13
N ASP A 169 -85.64 7.45 -9.90
CA ASP A 169 -86.88 7.08 -9.21
C ASP A 169 -87.78 8.30 -8.98
N ILE A 170 -87.21 9.39 -8.44
CA ILE A 170 -87.91 10.66 -8.23
C ILE A 170 -88.44 11.24 -9.55
N GLN A 171 -87.70 11.11 -10.65
CA GLN A 171 -88.16 11.56 -11.97
C GLN A 171 -89.37 10.75 -12.45
N SER A 172 -89.37 9.43 -12.24
CA SER A 172 -90.49 8.54 -12.58
C SER A 172 -91.74 8.86 -11.75
N GLU A 173 -91.57 9.05 -10.43
CA GLU A 173 -92.65 9.47 -9.53
C GLU A 173 -93.25 10.81 -9.94
N ASN A 174 -92.42 11.81 -10.21
CA ASN A 174 -92.87 13.12 -10.71
C ASN A 174 -93.67 13.00 -12.02
N GLN A 175 -93.23 12.15 -12.94
CA GLN A 175 -93.95 11.93 -14.19
C GLN A 175 -95.32 11.27 -13.96
N THR A 176 -95.40 10.33 -13.03
CA THR A 176 -96.65 9.69 -12.61
C THR A 176 -97.61 10.71 -12.01
N GLN A 177 -97.15 11.50 -11.03
CA GLN A 177 -97.93 12.57 -10.41
C GLN A 177 -98.42 13.61 -11.43
N LYS A 178 -97.58 13.96 -12.42
CA LYS A 178 -97.96 14.88 -13.50
C LYS A 178 -99.10 14.31 -14.36
N ASN A 179 -99.06 13.02 -14.68
CA ASN A 179 -100.12 12.34 -15.42
C ASN A 179 -101.42 12.28 -14.61
N GLU A 180 -101.35 11.95 -13.32
CA GLU A 180 -102.49 11.96 -12.40
C GLU A 180 -103.12 13.35 -12.31
N THR A 181 -102.30 14.39 -12.12
CA THR A 181 -102.75 15.79 -12.09
C THR A 181 -103.46 16.16 -13.39
N ALA A 182 -102.94 15.75 -14.55
CA ALA A 182 -103.58 15.99 -15.84
C ALA A 182 -104.92 15.26 -15.99
N SER A 183 -105.03 14.03 -15.48
CA SER A 183 -106.28 13.27 -15.45
C SER A 183 -107.33 13.94 -14.57
N ILE A 184 -106.96 14.32 -13.34
CA ILE A 184 -107.84 15.03 -12.40
C ILE A 184 -108.30 16.36 -13.02
N ARG A 185 -107.42 17.11 -13.67
CA ARG A 185 -107.80 18.34 -14.39
C ARG A 185 -108.89 18.08 -15.44
N LYS A 186 -108.76 17.01 -16.24
CA LYS A 186 -109.80 16.63 -17.22
C LYS A 186 -111.13 16.26 -16.55
N GLN A 187 -111.07 15.51 -15.45
CA GLN A 187 -112.28 15.18 -14.68
C GLN A 187 -112.97 16.45 -14.16
N ILE A 188 -112.21 17.42 -13.63
CA ILE A 188 -112.73 18.71 -13.17
C ILE A 188 -113.42 19.46 -14.31
N THR A 189 -112.81 19.55 -15.50
CA THR A 189 -113.43 20.24 -16.64
C THR A 189 -114.73 19.58 -17.08
N THR A 190 -114.78 18.24 -17.09
CA THR A 190 -116.01 17.49 -17.40
C THR A 190 -117.10 17.78 -16.37
N PHE A 191 -116.76 17.74 -15.08
CA PHE A 191 -117.72 18.07 -14.03
C PHE A 191 -118.20 19.53 -14.10
N ASP A 192 -117.32 20.48 -14.42
CA ASP A 192 -117.70 21.88 -14.63
C ASP A 192 -118.70 22.02 -15.80
N GLU A 193 -118.50 21.31 -16.91
CA GLU A 193 -119.44 21.26 -18.03
C GLU A 193 -120.80 20.66 -17.63
N GLU A 194 -120.79 19.54 -16.90
CA GLU A 194 -122.00 18.90 -16.38
C GLU A 194 -122.77 19.83 -15.41
N MET A 195 -122.07 20.48 -14.49
CA MET A 195 -122.64 21.47 -13.57
C MET A 195 -123.25 22.65 -14.31
N ASN A 196 -122.62 23.15 -15.37
CA ASN A 196 -123.16 24.23 -16.20
C ASN A 196 -124.43 23.79 -16.95
N LYS A 197 -124.47 22.57 -17.50
CA LYS A 197 -125.68 22.00 -18.11
C LYS A 197 -126.81 21.90 -17.09
N LEU A 198 -126.55 21.35 -15.90
CA LEU A 198 -127.54 21.26 -14.82
C LEU A 198 -128.06 22.64 -14.40
N ARG A 199 -127.17 23.64 -14.22
CA ARG A 199 -127.57 25.03 -13.94
C ARG A 199 -128.49 25.59 -15.02
N SER A 200 -128.19 25.35 -16.30
CA SER A 200 -129.02 25.80 -17.42
C SER A 200 -130.39 25.12 -17.43
N ALA A 201 -130.46 23.82 -17.12
CA ALA A 201 -131.72 23.08 -17.02
C ALA A 201 -132.58 23.57 -15.85
N ILE A 202 -131.99 23.81 -14.68
CA ILE A 202 -132.68 24.41 -13.53
C ILE A 202 -133.23 25.80 -13.89
N HIS A 203 -132.46 26.62 -14.61
CA HIS A 203 -132.91 27.94 -15.06
C HIS A 203 -134.11 27.85 -16.03
N GLN A 204 -134.14 26.84 -16.91
CA GLN A 204 -135.28 26.60 -17.81
C GLN A 204 -136.55 26.14 -17.06
N LEU A 205 -136.40 25.33 -16.01
CA LEU A 205 -137.52 24.83 -15.19
C LEU A 205 -138.09 25.86 -14.20
N SER A 206 -137.35 26.93 -13.91
CA SER A 206 -137.75 28.00 -12.97
C SER A 206 -138.42 29.20 -13.66
N LYS A 207 -138.79 29.04 -14.95
CA LYS A 207 -139.43 30.04 -15.80
C LYS A 207 -140.86 29.62 -16.14
#